data_AF-F4KWN5-F1
#
_entry.id   AF-F4KWN5-F1
#
_cell.length_a   1.000
_cell.length_b   1.000
_cell.length_c   1.000
_cell.angle_alpha   90.00
_cell.angle_beta   90.00
_cell.angle_gamma   90.00
#
_symmetry.space_group_name_H-M   'P 1'
#
loop_
_entity.id
_entity.type
_entity.pdbx_description
1 polymer ?
#
loop_
_entity_poly.entity_id
_entity_poly.type
_entity_poly.pdbx_seq_one_letter_code
_entity_poly.pdbx_strand_id
1 'polypeptide(L)'
;MLLITKTCRHNLLSTNSTSNLINWVLTIGLFTLTFQLSAQGNIELYNRYQKGSLQFENGKPVLKPQGNNAIWMIETIANSTDVRIKHVPTGGYLHAETDAQFPGIGPIQPGWWSAMWSIEFTEEGYYRIKNKWRNSYLRNETGVVELGESQPGWWGGQWLYVSPGVANGRATASPPTGRLKIRGVYIVPSDQQAKPRAKEAIAAGLAIMQAHFLKQIGVTFEYEPEVAVIYSNHDAKATASMEIALELCKKTLGTEYESNKNIMFTVVEGCPGGTAYGSPGVTRIQQGFWGNVYSTFINNPSALASTLPAWSHELGHAFGLNHTGELTKDCMLKNCQVDMGTLPPLLMQQSKSFPTVYEYPFHKDEIKMLLDSTYCQTCLIARGTRPAAVRYLRATTAQANNSGGNTASNNNCGCGPQTFRSVSDHTWVEFRLPQGTSNQTINIPAGAHNKYVFPKCNRVWWDNLTFKCNASTCQWERSAGKWDADAWCTGSPGNSPYVFVGEK
;
A
#
# COMPACT_ATOMS: atom_id res chain seq x y z
N MET A 1 41.33 -20.70 -26.31
CA MET A 1 42.41 -19.68 -26.29
C MET A 1 41.81 -18.41 -25.68
N LEU A 2 42.50 -17.84 -24.70
CA LEU A 2 42.03 -16.88 -23.70
C LEU A 2 41.14 -15.74 -24.20
N LEU A 3 40.12 -15.37 -23.41
CA LEU A 3 39.84 -13.96 -23.12
C LEU A 3 39.45 -13.78 -21.65
N ILE A 4 40.12 -12.81 -21.05
CA ILE A 4 40.22 -12.52 -19.63
C ILE A 4 38.96 -11.78 -19.17
N THR A 5 38.20 -12.36 -18.24
CA THR A 5 37.18 -11.64 -17.46
C THR A 5 37.74 -11.31 -16.08
N LYS A 6 37.96 -10.03 -15.81
CA LYS A 6 38.24 -9.51 -14.45
C LYS A 6 36.98 -9.65 -13.61
N THR A 7 37.02 -10.58 -12.66
CA THR A 7 36.01 -10.79 -11.62
C THR A 7 36.26 -9.86 -10.44
N CYS A 8 35.24 -9.14 -9.97
CA CYS A 8 35.26 -8.44 -8.69
C CYS A 8 35.15 -9.47 -7.55
N ARG A 9 36.27 -9.81 -6.89
CA ARG A 9 36.27 -10.49 -5.59
C ARG A 9 36.41 -9.46 -4.47
N HIS A 10 35.51 -9.52 -3.49
CA HIS A 10 35.76 -8.95 -2.17
C HIS A 10 36.48 -10.00 -1.31
N ASN A 11 37.63 -9.61 -0.75
CA ASN A 11 38.32 -10.34 0.31
C ASN A 11 37.52 -10.19 1.60
N LEU A 12 37.00 -11.30 2.13
CA LEU A 12 36.65 -11.44 3.54
C LEU A 12 37.78 -12.23 4.19
N LEU A 13 38.57 -11.55 5.02
CA LEU A 13 39.53 -12.18 5.91
C LEU A 13 38.76 -12.96 6.96
N SER A 14 38.99 -14.27 6.98
CA SER A 14 38.55 -15.16 8.05
C SER A 14 39.45 -14.97 9.27
N THR A 15 38.85 -15.01 10.45
CA THR A 15 39.55 -15.36 11.68
C THR A 15 38.82 -16.55 12.29
N ASN A 16 39.46 -17.71 12.20
CA ASN A 16 39.11 -18.92 12.93
C ASN A 16 39.38 -18.70 14.42
N SER A 17 38.47 -19.17 15.29
CA SER A 17 38.88 -19.80 16.54
C SER A 17 37.92 -20.94 16.88
N THR A 18 38.50 -22.12 17.00
CA THR A 18 37.89 -23.38 17.37
C THR A 18 37.61 -23.49 18.87
N SER A 19 36.67 -24.37 19.21
CA SER A 19 36.78 -25.45 20.21
C SER A 19 35.81 -25.46 21.42
N ASN A 20 35.29 -26.67 21.62
CA ASN A 20 34.97 -27.38 22.88
C ASN A 20 33.56 -27.33 23.50
N LEU A 21 32.80 -28.39 23.16
CA LEU A 21 32.14 -29.36 24.05
C LEU A 21 32.21 -29.11 25.56
N ILE A 22 31.05 -28.96 26.22
CA ILE A 22 30.80 -29.40 27.61
C ILE A 22 29.34 -29.90 27.73
N ASN A 23 29.21 -31.14 28.20
CA ASN A 23 27.97 -31.81 28.65
C ASN A 23 27.40 -31.15 29.93
N TRP A 24 26.09 -31.32 30.18
CA TRP A 24 25.51 -31.91 31.42
C TRP A 24 24.13 -31.33 31.83
N VAL A 25 23.26 -32.29 32.19
CA VAL A 25 22.18 -32.26 33.20
C VAL A 25 20.76 -31.80 32.78
N LEU A 26 19.88 -32.81 32.71
CA LEU A 26 18.45 -32.72 32.93
C LEU A 26 18.16 -31.98 34.25
N THR A 27 17.38 -30.91 34.18
CA THR A 27 16.64 -30.41 35.35
C THR A 27 15.17 -30.31 34.96
N ILE A 28 14.36 -31.22 35.49
CA ILE A 28 12.90 -31.15 35.45
C ILE A 28 12.50 -30.01 36.38
N GLY A 29 12.32 -28.82 35.81
CA GLY A 29 11.82 -27.63 36.48
C GLY A 29 10.34 -27.46 36.20
N LEU A 30 9.52 -27.65 37.23
CA LEU A 30 8.09 -27.39 37.25
C LEU A 30 7.84 -25.89 36.93
N PHE A 31 7.57 -25.57 35.66
CA PHE A 31 7.20 -24.21 35.26
C PHE A 31 5.76 -23.93 35.68
N THR A 32 5.62 -23.19 36.78
CA THR A 32 4.40 -22.43 37.05
C THR A 32 4.26 -21.37 35.95
N LEU A 33 3.25 -21.52 35.08
CA LEU A 33 2.88 -20.52 34.10
C LEU A 33 2.43 -19.26 34.86
N THR A 34 3.33 -18.31 35.02
CA THR A 34 2.96 -16.93 35.28
C THR A 34 2.67 -16.30 33.93
N PHE A 35 1.39 -16.11 33.61
CA PHE A 35 0.97 -15.31 32.47
C PHE A 35 1.41 -13.86 32.75
N GLN A 36 2.55 -13.45 32.19
CA GLN A 36 2.87 -12.03 32.09
C GLN A 36 1.96 -11.43 31.01
N LEU A 37 0.99 -10.60 31.43
CA LEU A 37 0.28 -9.70 30.53
C LEU A 37 1.32 -8.78 29.87
N SER A 38 1.50 -8.92 28.56
CA SER A 38 2.25 -7.94 27.78
C SER A 38 1.45 -6.64 27.72
N ALA A 39 2.00 -5.56 28.27
CA ALA A 39 1.42 -4.24 28.18
C ALA A 39 1.50 -3.74 26.73
N GLN A 40 0.34 -3.45 26.13
CA GLN A 40 0.19 -2.73 24.86
C GLN A 40 0.85 -1.34 24.99
N GLY A 41 1.59 -0.90 23.97
CA GLY A 41 2.30 0.37 24.00
C GLY A 41 1.37 1.58 24.19
N ASN A 42 1.87 2.60 24.89
CA ASN A 42 1.15 3.87 25.04
C ASN A 42 0.88 4.52 23.67
N ILE A 43 -0.22 5.27 23.56
CA ILE A 43 -0.69 5.97 22.35
C ILE A 43 -1.22 7.37 22.69
N GLU A 44 -1.39 8.22 21.68
CA GLU A 44 -2.27 9.38 21.71
C GLU A 44 -3.44 9.17 20.74
N LEU A 45 -4.62 9.69 21.12
CA LEU A 45 -5.85 9.68 20.31
C LEU A 45 -6.05 11.04 19.65
N TYR A 46 -5.62 11.21 18.41
CA TYR A 46 -5.70 12.48 17.71
C TYR A 46 -6.97 12.60 16.86
N ASN A 47 -7.77 13.65 17.07
CA ASN A 47 -9.01 13.88 16.34
C ASN A 47 -8.77 14.53 14.96
N ARG A 48 -9.41 13.99 13.92
CA ARG A 48 -9.31 14.46 12.53
C ARG A 48 -9.88 15.88 12.32
N TYR A 49 -11.05 16.17 12.88
CA TYR A 49 -11.83 17.37 12.57
C TYR A 49 -11.27 18.62 13.26
N GLN A 50 -11.25 18.64 14.59
CA GLN A 50 -10.81 19.81 15.36
C GLN A 50 -9.33 19.80 15.73
N LYS A 51 -8.57 18.81 15.25
CA LYS A 51 -7.10 18.80 15.27
C LYS A 51 -6.50 18.95 16.68
N GLY A 52 -6.60 17.89 17.48
CA GLY A 52 -5.98 17.82 18.80
C GLY A 52 -5.95 16.40 19.33
N SER A 53 -5.08 16.16 20.31
CA SER A 53 -5.06 14.88 21.04
C SER A 53 -6.11 14.92 22.16
N LEU A 54 -6.80 13.80 22.36
CA LEU A 54 -7.68 13.60 23.49
C LEU A 54 -6.86 13.69 24.77
N GLN A 55 -7.27 14.56 25.67
CA GLN A 55 -6.66 14.72 26.98
C GLN A 55 -7.71 14.73 28.08
N PHE A 56 -7.25 14.65 29.33
CA PHE A 56 -8.08 14.85 30.50
C PHE A 56 -7.63 16.07 31.29
N GLU A 57 -8.51 17.05 31.43
CA GLU A 57 -8.27 18.26 32.22
C GLU A 57 -9.53 18.60 33.03
N ASN A 58 -9.36 19.01 34.29
CA ASN A 58 -10.44 19.49 35.14
C ASN A 58 -11.67 18.56 35.19
N GLY A 59 -11.43 17.25 35.26
CA GLY A 59 -12.49 16.24 35.39
C GLY A 59 -13.22 15.88 34.09
N LYS A 60 -12.78 16.39 32.93
CA LYS A 60 -13.45 16.13 31.64
C LYS A 60 -12.49 15.85 30.49
N PRO A 61 -12.91 15.06 29.49
CA PRO A 61 -12.16 14.91 28.24
C PRO A 61 -12.16 16.21 27.43
N VAL A 62 -10.99 16.59 26.93
CA VAL A 62 -10.78 17.80 26.10
C VAL A 62 -9.90 17.49 24.91
N LEU A 63 -9.92 18.37 23.91
CA LEU A 63 -8.97 18.33 22.78
C LEU A 63 -7.97 19.46 22.89
N LYS A 64 -6.69 19.11 22.87
CA LYS A 64 -5.59 20.07 22.94
C LYS A 64 -4.46 19.68 21.97
N PRO A 65 -3.68 20.65 21.46
CA PRO A 65 -2.64 20.39 20.47
C PRO A 65 -1.55 19.40 20.88
N GLN A 66 -1.26 19.25 22.19
CA GLN A 66 -0.31 18.29 22.80
C GLN A 66 -0.27 18.43 24.33
N GLY A 67 0.21 17.42 25.07
CA GLY A 67 0.39 17.47 26.52
C GLY A 67 0.62 16.11 27.17
N ASN A 68 1.27 16.08 28.35
CA ASN A 68 1.50 14.82 29.10
C ASN A 68 0.19 14.11 29.53
N ASN A 69 -0.94 14.83 29.47
CA ASN A 69 -2.29 14.31 29.69
C ASN A 69 -2.92 13.70 28.43
N ALA A 70 -2.17 13.51 27.34
CA ALA A 70 -2.65 12.91 26.10
C ALA A 70 -2.32 11.41 25.96
N ILE A 71 -1.81 10.78 27.02
CA ILE A 71 -1.26 9.43 26.96
C ILE A 71 -2.34 8.41 27.34
N TRP A 72 -2.62 7.49 26.42
CA TRP A 72 -3.60 6.43 26.56
C TRP A 72 -2.99 5.06 26.33
N MET A 73 -3.65 4.03 26.80
CA MET A 73 -3.33 2.63 26.53
C MET A 73 -4.62 1.93 26.12
N ILE A 74 -4.56 1.21 25.01
CA ILE A 74 -5.64 0.30 24.62
C ILE A 74 -5.33 -1.03 25.28
N GLU A 75 -6.27 -1.57 26.04
CA GLU A 75 -6.17 -2.87 26.68
C GLU A 75 -7.19 -3.82 26.04
N THR A 76 -6.73 -5.00 25.64
CA THR A 76 -7.61 -6.07 25.14
C THR A 76 -8.44 -6.68 26.27
N ILE A 77 -9.65 -7.11 25.95
CA ILE A 77 -10.53 -7.84 26.86
C ILE A 77 -10.52 -9.32 26.45
N ALA A 78 -10.23 -10.21 27.39
CA ALA A 78 -10.23 -11.65 27.11
C ALA A 78 -11.58 -12.09 26.50
N ASN A 79 -11.52 -12.85 25.40
CA ASN A 79 -12.68 -13.36 24.68
C ASN A 79 -13.64 -12.30 24.12
N SER A 80 -13.16 -11.08 23.83
CA SER A 80 -13.95 -10.01 23.22
C SER A 80 -13.12 -9.26 22.17
N THR A 81 -13.79 -8.77 21.11
CA THR A 81 -13.20 -7.84 20.13
C THR A 81 -13.24 -6.39 20.62
N ASP A 82 -13.92 -6.11 21.73
CA ASP A 82 -13.97 -4.80 22.35
C ASP A 82 -12.70 -4.55 23.17
N VAL A 83 -12.37 -3.27 23.34
CA VAL A 83 -11.19 -2.83 24.09
C VAL A 83 -11.58 -1.91 25.24
N ARG A 84 -10.64 -1.74 26.17
CA ARG A 84 -10.65 -0.67 27.17
C ARG A 84 -9.64 0.39 26.78
N ILE A 85 -9.98 1.64 27.03
CA ILE A 85 -9.10 2.78 26.74
C ILE A 85 -8.74 3.42 28.08
N LYS A 86 -7.51 3.16 28.53
CA LYS A 86 -6.99 3.63 29.82
C LYS A 86 -6.24 4.93 29.63
N HIS A 87 -6.58 5.93 30.42
CA HIS A 87 -5.80 7.16 30.51
C HIS A 87 -4.60 6.90 31.43
N VAL A 88 -3.40 6.89 30.87
CA VAL A 88 -2.19 6.48 31.59
C VAL A 88 -1.88 7.38 32.79
N PRO A 89 -1.93 8.72 32.68
CA PRO A 89 -1.63 9.61 33.81
C PRO A 89 -2.54 9.44 35.03
N THR A 90 -3.83 9.14 34.82
CA THR A 90 -4.79 8.98 35.93
C THR A 90 -5.04 7.53 36.32
N GLY A 91 -4.64 6.55 35.50
CA GLY A 91 -4.97 5.14 35.66
C GLY A 91 -6.43 4.76 35.41
N GLY A 92 -7.35 5.73 35.36
CA GLY A 92 -8.76 5.55 35.02
C GLY A 92 -9.01 5.23 33.54
N TYR A 93 -10.22 4.75 33.24
CA TYR A 93 -10.64 4.33 31.91
C TYR A 93 -11.69 5.28 31.34
N LEU A 94 -11.64 5.49 30.03
CA LEU A 94 -12.70 6.18 29.30
C LEU A 94 -14.00 5.36 29.38
N HIS A 95 -15.08 5.97 29.86
CA HIS A 95 -16.37 5.31 30.01
C HIS A 95 -17.55 6.24 29.68
N ALA A 96 -18.70 5.64 29.40
CA ALA A 96 -19.99 6.29 29.17
C ALA A 96 -21.00 6.08 30.32
N GLU A 97 -20.50 5.75 31.52
CA GLU A 97 -21.31 5.39 32.69
C GLU A 97 -22.23 6.53 33.17
N THR A 98 -21.66 7.70 33.43
CA THR A 98 -22.30 8.77 34.21
C THR A 98 -23.19 9.69 33.40
N ASP A 99 -22.82 9.97 32.15
CA ASP A 99 -23.52 10.90 31.27
C ASP A 99 -23.64 10.28 29.87
N ALA A 100 -24.81 10.44 29.25
CA ALA A 100 -25.10 9.85 27.94
C ALA A 100 -24.45 10.63 26.79
N GLN A 101 -24.14 11.91 27.00
CA GLN A 101 -23.56 12.83 26.03
C GLN A 101 -22.08 13.04 26.26
N PHE A 102 -21.61 13.10 27.52
CA PHE A 102 -20.20 13.39 27.82
C PHE A 102 -19.47 12.16 28.37
N PRO A 103 -18.37 11.70 27.73
CA PRO A 103 -17.60 10.59 28.27
C PRO A 103 -16.87 11.01 29.55
N GLY A 104 -16.79 10.10 30.51
CA GLY A 104 -16.05 10.25 31.76
C GLY A 104 -14.73 9.49 31.76
N ILE A 105 -13.88 9.78 32.75
CA ILE A 105 -12.71 8.96 33.07
C ILE A 105 -12.76 8.61 34.54
N GLY A 106 -12.63 7.32 34.85
CA GLY A 106 -12.74 6.85 36.23
C GLY A 106 -12.41 5.38 36.41
N PRO A 107 -12.52 4.87 37.66
CA PRO A 107 -12.45 3.44 37.91
C PRO A 107 -13.61 2.72 37.24
N ILE A 108 -13.39 1.47 36.84
CA ILE A 108 -14.40 0.62 36.20
C ILE A 108 -14.40 -0.75 36.87
N GLN A 109 -15.51 -1.47 36.82
CA GLN A 109 -15.56 -2.86 37.28
C GLN A 109 -15.46 -3.84 36.09
N PRO A 110 -15.04 -5.10 36.34
CA PRO A 110 -15.15 -6.16 35.35
C PRO A 110 -16.57 -6.25 34.78
N GLY A 111 -16.69 -6.27 33.45
CA GLY A 111 -17.99 -6.41 32.76
C GLY A 111 -18.73 -5.11 32.45
N TRP A 112 -18.29 -3.93 32.90
CA TRP A 112 -18.94 -2.66 32.55
C TRP A 112 -18.89 -2.36 31.05
N TRP A 113 -20.02 -2.52 30.36
CA TRP A 113 -20.13 -2.24 28.92
C TRP A 113 -19.94 -0.77 28.60
N SER A 114 -20.17 0.12 29.56
CA SER A 114 -19.93 1.56 29.44
C SER A 114 -18.47 1.91 29.22
N ALA A 115 -17.54 1.03 29.61
CA ALA A 115 -16.10 1.18 29.42
C ALA A 115 -15.53 0.28 28.30
N MET A 116 -16.40 -0.38 27.53
CA MET A 116 -16.02 -1.21 26.39
C MET A 116 -16.24 -0.44 25.09
N TRP A 117 -15.23 -0.49 24.23
CA TRP A 117 -15.21 0.27 22.98
C TRP A 117 -14.90 -0.65 21.80
N SER A 118 -15.70 -0.55 20.75
CA SER A 118 -15.39 -1.15 19.45
C SER A 118 -14.60 -0.15 18.61
N ILE A 119 -13.49 -0.62 18.03
CA ILE A 119 -12.64 0.19 17.17
C ILE A 119 -12.95 -0.15 15.72
N GLU A 120 -13.63 0.76 15.03
CA GLU A 120 -14.05 0.58 13.64
C GLU A 120 -13.10 1.33 12.71
N PHE A 121 -12.52 0.63 11.74
CA PHE A 121 -11.67 1.24 10.72
C PHE A 121 -12.50 2.03 9.71
N THR A 122 -11.96 3.15 9.23
CA THR A 122 -12.52 3.96 8.14
C THR A 122 -11.60 3.97 6.92
N GLU A 123 -12.16 4.18 5.73
CA GLU A 123 -11.48 4.09 4.42
C GLU A 123 -10.28 5.04 4.22
N GLU A 124 -10.02 5.95 5.16
CA GLU A 124 -8.95 6.95 5.12
C GLU A 124 -7.85 6.73 6.18
N GLY A 125 -7.85 5.59 6.88
CA GLY A 125 -6.82 5.30 7.90
C GLY A 125 -7.07 5.95 9.26
N TYR A 126 -8.30 6.39 9.51
CA TYR A 126 -8.80 6.82 10.81
C TYR A 126 -9.69 5.74 11.42
N TYR A 127 -9.96 5.87 12.71
CA TYR A 127 -10.81 4.96 13.48
C TYR A 127 -12.01 5.71 14.03
N ARG A 128 -13.16 5.04 14.07
CA ARG A 128 -14.29 5.46 14.91
C ARG A 128 -14.30 4.60 16.16
N ILE A 129 -14.54 5.23 17.30
CA ILE A 129 -14.49 4.59 18.61
C ILE A 129 -15.91 4.54 19.13
N LYS A 130 -16.52 3.34 19.11
CA LYS A 130 -17.93 3.14 19.42
C LYS A 130 -18.11 2.55 20.81
N ASN A 131 -18.91 3.20 21.65
CA ASN A 131 -19.25 2.67 22.96
C ASN A 131 -20.19 1.47 22.83
N LYS A 132 -19.87 0.38 23.52
CA LYS A 132 -20.66 -0.84 23.49
C LYS A 132 -22.03 -0.68 24.16
N TRP A 133 -22.10 0.02 25.30
CA TRP A 133 -23.34 0.17 26.05
C TRP A 133 -24.32 1.13 25.39
N ARG A 134 -23.83 2.31 24.98
CA ARG A 134 -24.67 3.40 24.45
C ARG A 134 -24.86 3.34 22.94
N ASN A 135 -24.12 2.47 22.24
CA ASN A 135 -24.14 2.36 20.77
C ASN A 135 -23.81 3.69 20.05
N SER A 136 -23.08 4.59 20.72
CA SER A 136 -22.70 5.92 20.25
C SER A 136 -21.18 6.04 20.07
N TYR A 137 -20.74 6.98 19.26
CA TYR A 137 -19.33 7.18 18.92
C TYR A 137 -18.71 8.35 19.69
N LEU A 138 -17.46 8.17 20.11
CA LEU A 138 -16.62 9.27 20.58
C LEU A 138 -16.39 10.24 19.43
N ARG A 139 -16.80 11.49 19.61
CA ARG A 139 -16.80 12.50 18.55
C ARG A 139 -16.61 13.92 19.09
N ASN A 140 -16.53 14.90 18.19
CA ASN A 140 -16.32 16.30 18.57
C ASN A 140 -16.87 17.35 17.59
N GLU A 141 -17.83 17.00 16.74
CA GLU A 141 -18.40 17.93 15.75
C GLU A 141 -18.89 19.25 16.36
N THR A 142 -19.32 19.26 17.63
CA THR A 142 -19.86 20.46 18.30
C THR A 142 -18.82 21.37 18.97
N GLY A 143 -17.51 21.04 18.94
CA GLY A 143 -16.50 21.81 19.69
C GLY A 143 -15.98 21.13 20.95
N VAL A 144 -16.64 20.07 21.40
CA VAL A 144 -16.34 19.39 22.67
C VAL A 144 -16.27 17.89 22.45
N VAL A 145 -15.54 17.17 23.30
CA VAL A 145 -15.51 15.70 23.25
C VAL A 145 -16.81 15.16 23.82
N GLU A 146 -17.57 14.45 22.99
CA GLU A 146 -18.90 13.95 23.32
C GLU A 146 -19.16 12.57 22.70
N LEU A 147 -20.31 12.00 23.03
CA LEU A 147 -20.85 10.76 22.48
C LEU A 147 -22.05 11.08 21.60
N GLY A 148 -22.06 10.54 20.38
CA GLY A 148 -23.20 10.71 19.49
C GLY A 148 -23.06 9.89 18.21
N GLU A 149 -23.94 10.14 17.24
CA GLU A 149 -23.86 9.45 15.95
C GLU A 149 -22.59 9.83 15.18
N SER A 150 -22.06 8.88 14.40
CA SER A 150 -20.94 9.12 13.49
C SER A 150 -21.14 8.32 12.22
N GLN A 151 -21.51 9.00 11.14
CA GLN A 151 -21.77 8.40 9.84
C GLN A 151 -20.52 8.45 8.93
N PRO A 152 -20.43 7.58 7.90
CA PRO A 152 -19.43 7.73 6.85
C PRO A 152 -19.42 9.17 6.30
N GLY A 153 -18.23 9.77 6.21
CA GLY A 153 -18.05 11.17 5.79
C GLY A 153 -18.07 12.20 6.92
N TRP A 154 -18.49 11.84 8.15
CA TRP A 154 -18.41 12.74 9.30
C TRP A 154 -17.02 12.64 9.94
N TRP A 155 -16.32 13.77 10.06
CA TRP A 155 -14.91 13.78 10.45
C TRP A 155 -14.69 13.90 11.96
N GLY A 156 -15.65 14.39 12.73
CA GLY A 156 -15.47 14.61 14.16
C GLY A 156 -15.49 13.31 14.97
N GLY A 157 -16.13 12.26 14.46
CA GLY A 157 -16.01 10.91 15.01
C GLY A 157 -14.75 10.14 14.61
N GLN A 158 -13.80 10.75 13.90
CA GLN A 158 -12.61 10.06 13.35
C GLN A 158 -11.32 10.40 14.11
N TRP A 159 -10.61 9.35 14.51
CA TRP A 159 -9.44 9.40 15.40
C TRP A 159 -8.23 8.68 14.79
N LEU A 160 -7.03 9.10 15.16
CA LEU A 160 -5.76 8.49 14.74
C LEU A 160 -4.97 8.05 15.98
N TYR A 161 -4.38 6.85 15.93
CA TYR A 161 -3.42 6.39 16.94
C TYR A 161 -2.02 6.91 16.62
N VAL A 162 -1.40 7.61 17.58
CA VAL A 162 -0.05 8.17 17.44
C VAL A 162 0.86 7.64 18.56
N SER A 163 2.11 7.29 18.26
CA SER A 163 3.07 6.85 19.29
C SER A 163 3.60 8.03 20.13
N PRO A 164 3.69 7.93 21.47
CA PRO A 164 4.07 9.04 22.38
C PRO A 164 5.53 9.56 22.27
N GLY A 165 6.33 9.08 21.32
CA GLY A 165 7.74 9.46 21.13
C GLY A 165 7.99 10.57 20.11
N VAL A 166 6.95 11.16 19.51
CA VAL A 166 7.07 12.13 18.40
C VAL A 166 6.97 13.60 18.87
N ALA A 167 6.70 13.85 20.16
CA ALA A 167 6.34 15.19 20.64
C ALA A 167 7.54 16.14 20.89
N ASN A 168 8.76 15.65 21.14
CA ASN A 168 9.89 16.52 21.54
C ASN A 168 10.64 17.22 20.38
N GLY A 169 10.14 17.13 19.14
CA GLY A 169 10.80 17.73 17.96
C GLY A 169 9.90 18.54 17.05
N ARG A 170 8.70 18.94 17.49
CA ARG A 170 7.64 19.41 16.58
C ARG A 170 7.02 20.77 16.94
N ALA A 171 7.86 21.79 17.06
CA ALA A 171 7.43 23.17 16.82
C ALA A 171 7.95 23.60 15.44
N THR A 172 7.28 23.12 14.37
CA THR A 172 7.24 23.69 12.99
C THR A 172 6.76 22.70 11.94
N ALA A 173 6.84 21.39 12.16
CA ALA A 173 6.33 20.45 11.16
C ALA A 173 4.82 20.29 11.32
N SER A 174 4.03 20.83 10.40
CA SER A 174 2.69 20.29 10.12
C SER A 174 2.75 18.75 10.02
N PRO A 175 1.74 17.99 10.49
CA PRO A 175 1.52 16.59 10.06
C PRO A 175 1.75 16.50 8.55
N PRO A 176 2.39 15.45 7.98
CA PRO A 176 2.54 15.36 6.53
C PRO A 176 1.15 15.56 5.93
N THR A 177 0.95 16.69 5.27
CA THR A 177 -0.36 17.13 4.76
C THR A 177 -0.73 16.40 3.47
N GLY A 178 -0.02 15.32 3.15
CA GLY A 178 -0.16 14.51 1.96
C GLY A 178 -0.32 13.03 2.29
N ARG A 179 -1.14 12.36 1.49
CA ARG A 179 -1.33 10.91 1.45
C ARG A 179 0.05 10.26 1.24
N LEU A 180 0.51 9.39 2.16
CA LEU A 180 1.81 8.69 2.03
C LEU A 180 1.83 7.82 0.78
N LYS A 181 2.88 7.94 -0.04
CA LYS A 181 2.98 7.28 -1.34
C LYS A 181 4.36 6.66 -1.57
N ILE A 182 4.42 5.84 -2.61
CA ILE A 182 5.66 5.45 -3.28
C ILE A 182 5.95 6.44 -4.41
N ARG A 183 7.18 6.92 -4.49
CA ARG A 183 7.67 7.74 -5.60
C ARG A 183 8.62 6.91 -6.45
N GLY A 184 8.28 6.71 -7.72
CA GLY A 184 9.23 6.15 -8.68
C GLY A 184 10.33 7.16 -8.99
N VAL A 185 11.59 6.73 -8.93
CA VAL A 185 12.76 7.58 -9.21
C VAL A 185 13.69 6.85 -10.17
N TYR A 186 13.96 7.45 -11.33
CA TYR A 186 14.92 6.97 -12.30
C TYR A 186 16.22 7.78 -12.20
N ILE A 187 17.31 7.14 -11.81
CA ILE A 187 18.61 7.77 -11.65
C ILE A 187 19.48 7.44 -12.87
N VAL A 188 19.94 8.47 -13.57
CA VAL A 188 20.79 8.37 -14.76
C VAL A 188 22.19 8.86 -14.40
N PRO A 189 23.17 7.95 -14.28
CA PRO A 189 24.57 8.32 -14.04
C PRO A 189 25.19 9.10 -15.21
N SER A 190 26.25 9.85 -14.92
CA SER A 190 26.94 10.75 -15.86
C SER A 190 27.53 10.05 -17.10
N ASP A 191 27.89 8.78 -16.96
CA ASP A 191 28.44 7.92 -18.01
C ASP A 191 27.36 7.08 -18.71
N GLN A 192 26.09 7.30 -18.40
CA GLN A 192 24.95 6.57 -18.94
C GLN A 192 23.99 7.50 -19.66
N GLN A 193 23.16 6.91 -20.52
CA GLN A 193 22.07 7.63 -21.18
C GLN A 193 20.73 7.10 -20.71
N ALA A 194 19.80 8.04 -20.49
CA ALA A 194 18.42 7.70 -20.16
C ALA A 194 17.83 6.83 -21.27
N LYS A 195 17.26 5.67 -20.89
CA LYS A 195 16.58 4.81 -21.85
C LYS A 195 15.27 5.46 -22.32
N PRO A 196 14.91 5.35 -23.61
CA PRO A 196 13.61 5.80 -24.10
C PRO A 196 12.49 5.12 -23.33
N ARG A 197 11.45 5.86 -22.93
CA ARG A 197 10.29 5.32 -22.21
C ARG A 197 10.60 4.65 -20.86
N ALA A 198 11.75 4.96 -20.24
CA ALA A 198 12.12 4.42 -18.94
C ALA A 198 11.09 4.73 -17.84
N LYS A 199 10.54 5.94 -17.86
CA LYS A 199 9.51 6.36 -16.89
C LYS A 199 8.27 5.47 -16.97
N GLU A 200 7.81 5.19 -18.18
CA GLU A 200 6.65 4.34 -18.44
C GLU A 200 6.89 2.90 -18.01
N ALA A 201 8.09 2.36 -18.25
CA ALA A 201 8.45 1.02 -17.81
C ALA A 201 8.46 0.90 -16.28
N ILE A 202 9.01 1.90 -15.58
CA ILE A 202 9.04 1.94 -14.11
C ILE A 202 7.62 2.08 -13.55
N ALA A 203 6.80 2.98 -14.11
CA ALA A 203 5.41 3.16 -13.71
C ALA A 203 4.59 1.88 -13.91
N ALA A 204 4.77 1.18 -15.03
CA ALA A 204 4.14 -0.11 -15.29
C ALA A 204 4.56 -1.18 -14.26
N GLY A 205 5.85 -1.20 -13.88
CA GLY A 205 6.35 -2.06 -12.81
C GLY A 205 5.69 -1.77 -11.47
N LEU A 206 5.60 -0.50 -11.07
CA LEU A 206 4.91 -0.07 -9.85
C LEU A 206 3.43 -0.46 -9.85
N ALA A 207 2.74 -0.32 -10.98
CA ALA A 207 1.34 -0.70 -11.13
C ALA A 207 1.13 -2.22 -10.92
N ILE A 208 1.99 -3.05 -11.52
CA ILE A 208 1.91 -4.50 -11.36
C ILE A 208 2.20 -4.91 -9.91
N MET A 209 3.20 -4.30 -9.27
CA MET A 209 3.47 -4.54 -7.84
C MET A 209 2.30 -4.08 -6.96
N GLN A 210 1.67 -2.96 -7.29
CA GLN A 210 0.48 -2.49 -6.57
C GLN A 210 -0.64 -3.54 -6.65
N ALA A 211 -0.88 -4.12 -7.82
CA ALA A 211 -1.86 -5.19 -8.00
C ALA A 211 -1.46 -6.49 -7.29
N HIS A 212 -0.17 -6.81 -7.22
CA HIS A 212 0.33 -7.95 -6.45
C HIS A 212 0.07 -7.79 -4.94
N PHE A 213 0.44 -6.65 -4.36
CA PHE A 213 0.18 -6.37 -2.94
C PHE A 213 -1.33 -6.40 -2.66
N LEU A 214 -2.15 -5.81 -3.53
CA LEU A 214 -3.61 -5.86 -3.39
C LEU A 214 -4.14 -7.31 -3.36
N LYS A 215 -3.67 -8.15 -4.29
CA LYS A 215 -4.10 -9.55 -4.37
C LYS A 215 -3.69 -10.37 -3.15
N GLN A 216 -2.49 -10.15 -2.63
CA GLN A 216 -1.94 -11.00 -1.56
C GLN A 216 -2.27 -10.50 -0.15
N ILE A 217 -2.48 -9.19 0.01
CA ILE A 217 -2.67 -8.53 1.32
C ILE A 217 -4.11 -8.03 1.49
N GLY A 218 -4.86 -7.82 0.40
CA GLY A 218 -6.21 -7.25 0.41
C GLY A 218 -6.23 -5.71 0.38
N VAL A 219 -5.08 -5.07 0.61
CA VAL A 219 -4.84 -3.63 0.47
C VAL A 219 -3.49 -3.40 -0.18
N THR A 220 -3.29 -2.21 -0.73
CA THR A 220 -2.06 -1.87 -1.45
C THR A 220 -1.60 -0.44 -1.19
N PHE A 221 -0.43 -0.11 -1.72
CA PHE A 221 0.16 1.21 -1.64
C PHE A 221 -0.37 2.13 -2.73
N GLU A 222 -0.24 3.42 -2.50
CA GLU A 222 -0.42 4.44 -3.54
C GLU A 222 0.94 4.83 -4.08
N TYR A 223 1.02 5.20 -5.35
CA TYR A 223 2.25 5.69 -5.95
C TYR A 223 1.99 6.91 -6.82
N GLU A 224 3.00 7.75 -7.02
CA GLU A 224 2.93 8.83 -8.00
C GLU A 224 3.13 8.26 -9.42
N PRO A 225 2.17 8.45 -10.35
CA PRO A 225 2.27 7.88 -11.69
C PRO A 225 3.41 8.50 -12.50
N GLU A 226 3.76 9.76 -12.21
CA GLU A 226 4.95 10.37 -12.79
C GLU A 226 6.21 9.92 -12.05
N VAL A 227 7.14 9.31 -12.81
CA VAL A 227 8.46 8.91 -12.33
C VAL A 227 9.40 10.12 -12.40
N ALA A 228 10.00 10.47 -11.27
CA ALA A 228 11.03 11.51 -11.21
C ALA A 228 12.31 11.04 -11.88
N VAL A 229 13.04 11.94 -12.55
CA VAL A 229 14.34 11.63 -13.16
C VAL A 229 15.42 12.45 -12.48
N ILE A 230 16.49 11.79 -12.04
CA ILE A 230 17.66 12.42 -11.43
C ILE A 230 18.87 12.14 -12.31
N TYR A 231 19.48 13.19 -12.87
CA TYR A 231 20.77 13.10 -13.52
C TYR A 231 21.87 13.27 -12.49
N SER A 232 22.74 12.27 -12.38
CA SER A 232 23.82 12.21 -11.40
C SER A 232 25.14 12.61 -12.05
N ASN A 233 25.97 13.35 -11.31
CA ASN A 233 27.36 13.64 -11.71
C ASN A 233 28.31 12.47 -11.40
N HIS A 234 27.83 11.42 -10.74
CA HIS A 234 28.59 10.20 -10.48
C HIS A 234 28.48 9.23 -11.66
N ASP A 235 29.47 8.37 -11.83
CA ASP A 235 29.38 7.25 -12.78
C ASP A 235 28.42 6.16 -12.28
N ALA A 236 28.11 5.18 -13.13
CA ALA A 236 27.16 4.13 -12.81
C ALA A 236 27.63 3.24 -11.66
N LYS A 237 28.94 3.05 -11.49
CA LYS A 237 29.51 2.24 -10.43
C LYS A 237 29.37 2.91 -9.07
N ALA A 238 29.58 4.22 -9.00
CA ALA A 238 29.39 5.01 -7.79
C ALA A 238 27.90 5.16 -7.46
N THR A 239 27.07 5.50 -8.46
CA THR A 239 25.62 5.64 -8.28
C THR A 239 24.94 4.33 -7.89
N ALA A 240 25.58 3.19 -8.17
CA ALA A 240 25.13 1.90 -7.70
C ALA A 240 25.14 1.77 -6.17
N SER A 241 25.88 2.57 -5.37
CA SER A 241 25.82 2.47 -3.90
C SER A 241 24.48 2.95 -3.33
N MET A 242 24.04 2.38 -2.20
CA MET A 242 22.77 2.81 -1.58
C MET A 242 22.91 4.21 -0.98
N GLU A 243 24.09 4.51 -0.45
CA GLU A 243 24.44 5.79 0.14
C GLU A 243 24.31 6.92 -0.89
N ILE A 244 24.86 6.74 -2.09
CA ILE A 244 24.82 7.75 -3.16
C ILE A 244 23.40 7.86 -3.72
N ALA A 245 22.71 6.75 -3.99
CA ALA A 245 21.33 6.78 -4.46
C ALA A 245 20.40 7.52 -3.49
N LEU A 246 20.58 7.29 -2.19
CA LEU A 246 19.83 7.97 -1.14
C LEU A 246 20.19 9.45 -1.01
N GLU A 247 21.48 9.81 -1.09
CA GLU A 247 21.94 11.19 -1.10
C GLU A 247 21.31 11.99 -2.25
N LEU A 248 21.32 11.43 -3.46
CA LEU A 248 20.69 12.01 -4.65
C LEU A 248 19.18 12.25 -4.44
N CYS A 249 18.48 11.28 -3.84
CA CYS A 249 17.07 11.42 -3.51
C CYS A 249 16.83 12.52 -2.48
N LYS A 250 17.64 12.60 -1.41
CA LYS A 250 17.52 13.65 -0.39
C LYS A 250 17.77 15.03 -0.98
N LYS A 251 18.78 15.16 -1.83
CA LYS A 251 19.13 16.42 -2.48
C LYS A 251 18.05 16.92 -3.44
N THR A 252 17.47 16.01 -4.22
CA THR A 252 16.53 16.39 -5.30
C THR A 252 15.07 16.37 -4.85
N LEU A 253 14.71 15.41 -3.99
CA LEU A 253 13.35 15.10 -3.56
C LEU A 253 13.22 15.13 -2.02
N GLY A 254 14.04 15.93 -1.33
CA GLY A 254 14.12 15.97 0.13
C GLY A 254 12.78 16.24 0.82
N THR A 255 11.93 17.11 0.27
CA THR A 255 10.57 17.31 0.80
C THR A 255 9.74 16.03 0.70
N GLU A 256 9.77 15.33 -0.43
CA GLU A 256 9.02 14.08 -0.60
C GLU A 256 9.55 12.96 0.30
N TYR A 257 10.88 12.80 0.37
CA TYR A 257 11.51 11.72 1.13
C TYR A 257 11.57 12.00 2.63
N GLU A 258 12.03 13.17 3.07
CA GLU A 258 12.29 13.46 4.47
C GLU A 258 11.10 14.09 5.19
N SER A 259 10.39 15.03 4.54
CA SER A 259 9.26 15.73 5.16
C SER A 259 7.96 14.93 5.02
N ASN A 260 7.62 14.52 3.79
CA ASN A 260 6.41 13.75 3.49
C ASN A 260 6.56 12.27 3.84
N LYS A 261 7.80 11.81 4.09
CA LYS A 261 8.12 10.43 4.43
C LYS A 261 7.69 9.42 3.35
N ASN A 262 7.62 9.80 2.07
CA ASN A 262 7.34 8.86 0.98
C ASN A 262 8.43 7.79 0.88
N ILE A 263 8.09 6.63 0.30
CA ILE A 263 9.05 5.59 -0.05
C ILE A 263 9.63 5.93 -1.43
N MET A 264 10.95 5.99 -1.57
CA MET A 264 11.61 6.19 -2.87
C MET A 264 11.88 4.84 -3.50
N PHE A 265 11.19 4.54 -4.61
CA PHE A 265 11.48 3.36 -5.40
C PHE A 265 12.49 3.73 -6.48
N THR A 266 13.79 3.53 -6.21
CA THR A 266 14.86 4.00 -7.09
C THR A 266 15.30 2.93 -8.08
N VAL A 267 15.48 3.34 -9.33
CA VAL A 267 16.00 2.52 -10.43
C VAL A 267 17.22 3.22 -11.00
N VAL A 268 18.37 2.55 -10.98
CA VAL A 268 19.66 3.11 -11.41
C VAL A 268 20.02 2.54 -12.77
N GLU A 269 20.25 3.44 -13.74
CA GLU A 269 20.72 3.08 -15.08
C GLU A 269 22.20 2.68 -15.06
N GLY A 270 22.57 1.64 -15.81
CA GLY A 270 23.96 1.20 -15.90
C GLY A 270 24.45 0.46 -14.65
N CYS A 271 25.63 -0.18 -14.76
CA CYS A 271 26.23 -1.13 -13.81
C CYS A 271 25.75 -2.60 -13.93
N PRO A 272 26.35 -3.40 -14.86
CA PRO A 272 26.10 -4.84 -14.99
C PRO A 272 26.41 -5.61 -13.70
N GLY A 273 25.62 -6.64 -13.38
CA GLY A 273 25.86 -7.52 -12.24
C GLY A 273 25.40 -6.98 -10.87
N GLY A 274 24.66 -5.88 -10.87
CA GLY A 274 24.13 -5.29 -9.64
C GLY A 274 23.02 -6.08 -8.95
N THR A 275 22.91 -5.95 -7.62
CA THR A 275 21.82 -6.49 -6.80
C THR A 275 20.69 -5.48 -6.59
N ALA A 276 19.47 -6.00 -6.46
CA ALA A 276 18.37 -5.25 -5.90
C ALA A 276 18.59 -5.13 -4.38
N TYR A 277 18.10 -4.04 -3.78
CA TYR A 277 18.20 -3.82 -2.34
C TYR A 277 17.02 -2.96 -1.86
N GLY A 278 16.51 -3.26 -0.67
CA GLY A 278 15.44 -2.54 -0.02
C GLY A 278 15.73 -2.33 1.46
N SER A 279 15.27 -1.19 1.97
CA SER A 279 15.36 -0.83 3.38
C SER A 279 14.24 0.18 3.70
N PRO A 280 13.76 0.29 4.95
CA PRO A 280 12.64 1.17 5.28
C PRO A 280 12.74 2.56 4.66
N GLY A 281 11.81 2.86 3.74
CA GLY A 281 11.74 4.15 3.04
C GLY A 281 12.42 4.21 1.66
N VAL A 282 13.21 3.22 1.23
CA VAL A 282 13.92 3.26 -0.05
C VAL A 282 14.15 1.87 -0.65
N THR A 283 14.01 1.75 -1.97
CA THR A 283 14.54 0.62 -2.74
C THR A 283 15.58 1.12 -3.74
N ARG A 284 16.49 0.23 -4.15
CA ARG A 284 17.45 0.46 -5.22
C ARG A 284 17.50 -0.75 -6.14
N ILE A 285 17.04 -0.55 -7.36
CA ILE A 285 17.04 -1.53 -8.42
C ILE A 285 18.16 -1.20 -9.40
N GLN A 286 19.10 -2.12 -9.57
CA GLN A 286 20.25 -1.95 -10.47
C GLN A 286 20.03 -2.66 -11.81
N GLN A 287 20.94 -2.44 -12.77
CA GLN A 287 20.84 -2.90 -14.17
C GLN A 287 20.54 -4.40 -14.32
N GLY A 288 21.02 -5.27 -13.42
CA GLY A 288 20.76 -6.71 -13.48
C GLY A 288 19.26 -7.04 -13.43
N PHE A 289 18.48 -6.24 -12.71
CA PHE A 289 17.03 -6.38 -12.60
C PHE A 289 16.31 -5.40 -13.53
N TRP A 290 16.75 -4.15 -13.53
CA TRP A 290 16.17 -3.09 -14.35
C TRP A 290 16.23 -3.41 -15.84
N GLY A 291 17.36 -3.92 -16.34
CA GLY A 291 17.54 -4.24 -17.76
C GLY A 291 16.54 -5.28 -18.25
N ASN A 292 16.22 -6.28 -17.44
CA ASN A 292 15.24 -7.32 -17.78
C ASN A 292 13.80 -6.76 -17.82
N VAL A 293 13.44 -5.97 -16.81
CA VAL A 293 12.13 -5.30 -16.76
C VAL A 293 11.95 -4.36 -17.95
N TYR A 294 12.96 -3.53 -18.24
CA TYR A 294 12.93 -2.61 -19.36
C TYR A 294 12.82 -3.35 -20.71
N SER A 295 13.68 -4.35 -20.94
CA SER A 295 13.66 -5.13 -22.18
C SER A 295 12.32 -5.81 -22.39
N THR A 296 11.75 -6.39 -21.33
CA THR A 296 10.43 -7.03 -21.37
C THR A 296 9.32 -6.00 -21.63
N PHE A 297 9.36 -4.83 -21.00
CA PHE A 297 8.38 -3.77 -21.25
C PHE A 297 8.38 -3.30 -22.71
N ILE A 298 9.54 -3.19 -23.34
CA ILE A 298 9.64 -2.75 -24.74
C ILE A 298 9.20 -3.85 -25.70
N ASN A 299 9.65 -5.09 -25.48
CA ASN A 299 9.54 -6.17 -26.46
C ASN A 299 8.34 -7.09 -26.24
N ASN A 300 7.90 -7.28 -25.00
CA ASN A 300 6.80 -8.16 -24.62
C ASN A 300 6.09 -7.66 -23.34
N PRO A 301 5.34 -6.54 -23.40
CA PRO A 301 4.69 -5.94 -22.23
C PRO A 301 3.79 -6.93 -21.45
N SER A 302 3.16 -7.89 -22.11
CA SER A 302 2.32 -8.91 -21.48
C SER A 302 3.08 -9.83 -20.53
N ALA A 303 4.39 -10.00 -20.72
CA ALA A 303 5.23 -10.82 -19.86
C ALA A 303 5.85 -10.03 -18.68
N LEU A 304 5.61 -8.72 -18.56
CA LEU A 304 6.27 -7.87 -17.57
C LEU A 304 6.12 -8.34 -16.12
N ALA A 305 4.97 -8.93 -15.78
CA ALA A 305 4.70 -9.46 -14.43
C ALA A 305 5.66 -10.60 -14.02
N SER A 306 6.27 -11.30 -14.98
CA SER A 306 7.25 -12.36 -14.71
C SER A 306 8.61 -11.84 -14.25
N THR A 307 8.93 -10.57 -14.55
CA THR A 307 10.25 -9.98 -14.24
C THR A 307 10.27 -9.21 -12.91
N LEU A 308 9.12 -9.05 -12.26
CA LEU A 308 8.94 -8.19 -11.09
C LEU A 308 9.02 -8.85 -9.69
N PRO A 309 9.21 -10.17 -9.50
CA PRO A 309 9.33 -10.74 -8.15
C PRO A 309 10.37 -10.05 -7.26
N ALA A 310 11.57 -9.78 -7.79
CA ALA A 310 12.64 -9.10 -7.06
C ALA A 310 12.28 -7.66 -6.67
N TRP A 311 11.61 -6.92 -7.55
CA TRP A 311 11.16 -5.56 -7.24
C TRP A 311 10.16 -5.55 -6.09
N SER A 312 9.22 -6.50 -6.12
CA SER A 312 8.20 -6.64 -5.08
C SER A 312 8.82 -7.08 -3.74
N HIS A 313 9.83 -7.95 -3.79
CA HIS A 313 10.63 -8.35 -2.62
C HIS A 313 11.33 -7.16 -1.97
N GLU A 314 12.06 -6.34 -2.73
CA GLU A 314 12.72 -5.15 -2.17
C GLU A 314 11.73 -4.13 -1.62
N LEU A 315 10.56 -4.04 -2.23
CA LEU A 315 9.49 -3.19 -1.71
C LEU A 315 8.95 -3.71 -0.37
N GLY A 316 8.91 -5.02 -0.16
CA GLY A 316 8.64 -5.62 1.14
C GLY A 316 9.62 -5.15 2.22
N HIS A 317 10.92 -5.09 1.91
CA HIS A 317 11.93 -4.51 2.79
C HIS A 317 11.71 -3.01 3.05
N ALA A 318 11.30 -2.26 2.03
CA ALA A 318 10.99 -0.85 2.20
C ALA A 318 9.76 -0.58 3.09
N PHE A 319 8.85 -1.55 3.22
CA PHE A 319 7.80 -1.52 4.23
C PHE A 319 8.29 -1.98 5.62
N GLY A 320 9.37 -2.75 5.67
CA GLY A 320 10.06 -3.15 6.90
C GLY A 320 10.13 -4.65 7.12
N LEU A 321 9.64 -5.48 6.20
CA LEU A 321 9.77 -6.93 6.31
C LEU A 321 11.24 -7.35 6.19
N ASN A 322 11.59 -8.45 6.86
CA ASN A 322 12.88 -9.09 6.71
C ASN A 322 12.73 -10.41 5.93
N HIS A 323 13.84 -11.07 5.59
CA HIS A 323 13.76 -12.38 4.93
C HIS A 323 13.02 -13.38 5.82
N THR A 324 11.96 -14.03 5.31
CA THR A 324 11.05 -14.78 6.18
C THR A 324 11.74 -15.93 6.89
N GLY A 325 12.49 -16.74 6.14
CA GLY A 325 13.10 -17.97 6.65
C GLY A 325 14.35 -17.72 7.46
N GLU A 326 15.15 -16.72 7.07
CA GLU A 326 16.45 -16.47 7.66
C GLU A 326 16.36 -15.60 8.93
N LEU A 327 15.40 -14.67 8.99
CA LEU A 327 15.39 -13.62 10.01
C LEU A 327 14.02 -13.47 10.68
N THR A 328 12.93 -13.41 9.91
CA THR A 328 11.60 -13.15 10.47
C THR A 328 11.14 -14.32 11.34
N LYS A 329 11.22 -15.58 10.88
CA LYS A 329 10.74 -16.74 11.61
C LYS A 329 11.39 -16.90 12.99
N ASP A 330 12.71 -16.83 13.05
CA ASP A 330 13.44 -16.95 14.31
C ASP A 330 13.13 -15.81 15.26
N CYS A 331 13.00 -14.58 14.73
CA CYS A 331 12.59 -13.42 15.52
C CYS A 331 11.17 -13.57 16.09
N MET A 332 10.21 -14.01 15.27
CA MET A 332 8.81 -14.18 15.65
C MET A 332 8.67 -15.22 16.78
N LEU A 333 9.40 -16.34 16.66
CA LEU A 333 9.41 -17.38 17.69
C LEU A 333 10.00 -16.83 19.00
N LYS A 334 11.16 -16.16 18.92
CA LYS A 334 11.91 -15.70 20.10
C LYS A 334 11.23 -14.53 20.82
N ASN A 335 10.78 -13.51 20.09
CA ASN A 335 10.36 -12.24 20.66
C ASN A 335 8.85 -12.09 20.78
N CYS A 336 8.09 -12.89 20.03
CA CYS A 336 6.63 -12.77 19.95
C CYS A 336 5.90 -14.08 20.27
N GLN A 337 6.64 -15.17 20.54
CA GLN A 337 6.09 -16.49 20.85
C GLN A 337 5.16 -17.01 19.75
N VAL A 338 5.45 -16.65 18.50
CA VAL A 338 4.70 -17.09 17.31
C VAL A 338 5.54 -18.07 16.53
N ASP A 339 5.10 -19.33 16.49
CA ASP A 339 5.65 -20.31 15.57
C ASP A 339 5.00 -20.16 14.19
N MET A 340 5.80 -19.76 13.20
CA MET A 340 5.38 -19.64 11.80
C MET A 340 5.31 -21.02 11.09
N GLY A 341 5.71 -22.10 11.76
CA GLY A 341 5.64 -23.46 11.24
C GLY A 341 6.56 -23.70 10.04
N THR A 342 6.21 -24.71 9.23
CA THR A 342 6.92 -24.98 7.97
C THR A 342 6.54 -23.92 6.94
N LEU A 343 7.54 -23.20 6.44
CA LEU A 343 7.32 -22.08 5.53
C LEU A 343 7.13 -22.60 4.09
N PRO A 344 6.06 -22.18 3.38
CA PRO A 344 5.95 -22.39 1.95
C PRO A 344 6.94 -21.48 1.20
N PRO A 345 7.06 -21.60 -0.14
CA PRO A 345 7.77 -20.59 -0.93
C PRO A 345 7.05 -19.24 -0.85
N LEU A 346 7.75 -18.23 -0.30
CA LEU A 346 7.20 -16.91 -0.02
C LEU A 346 7.96 -15.82 -0.80
N LEU A 347 7.31 -14.67 -1.01
CA LEU A 347 7.95 -13.51 -1.63
C LEU A 347 9.23 -13.11 -0.91
N MET A 348 9.20 -13.01 0.43
CA MET A 348 10.34 -12.56 1.24
C MET A 348 11.39 -13.67 1.47
N GLN A 349 11.30 -14.80 0.76
CA GLN A 349 12.34 -15.83 0.71
C GLN A 349 12.84 -16.09 -0.71
N GLN A 350 11.95 -15.99 -1.70
CA GLN A 350 12.20 -16.36 -3.11
C GLN A 350 12.85 -17.75 -3.29
N SER A 351 12.56 -18.69 -2.39
CA SER A 351 13.11 -20.05 -2.39
C SER A 351 12.67 -20.90 -3.59
N LYS A 352 11.58 -20.49 -4.27
CA LYS A 352 11.10 -21.06 -5.53
C LYS A 352 10.67 -19.96 -6.48
N SER A 353 10.89 -20.16 -7.78
CA SER A 353 10.36 -19.28 -8.82
C SER A 353 8.90 -19.58 -9.13
N PHE A 354 8.07 -18.55 -9.24
CA PHE A 354 6.71 -18.63 -9.78
C PHE A 354 6.62 -17.95 -11.16
N PRO A 355 5.70 -18.38 -12.03
CA PRO A 355 5.49 -17.79 -13.36
C PRO A 355 5.33 -16.27 -13.36
N THR A 356 4.59 -15.72 -12.40
CA THR A 356 4.35 -14.28 -12.28
C THR A 356 4.44 -13.81 -10.84
N VAL A 357 4.74 -12.51 -10.65
CA VAL A 357 4.76 -11.90 -9.32
C VAL A 357 3.45 -12.07 -8.56
N TYR A 358 2.30 -12.15 -9.25
CA TYR A 358 0.97 -12.32 -8.64
C TYR A 358 0.78 -13.62 -7.87
N GLU A 359 1.66 -14.61 -8.07
CA GLU A 359 1.59 -15.92 -7.44
C GLU A 359 2.51 -16.03 -6.22
N TYR A 360 3.41 -15.05 -6.01
CA TYR A 360 4.26 -15.02 -4.83
C TYR A 360 3.45 -14.58 -3.61
N PRO A 361 3.27 -15.45 -2.59
CA PRO A 361 2.50 -15.11 -1.41
C PRO A 361 3.34 -14.40 -0.34
N PHE A 362 2.68 -13.60 0.49
CA PHE A 362 3.20 -13.19 1.80
C PHE A 362 2.73 -14.19 2.86
N HIS A 363 3.52 -14.36 3.92
CA HIS A 363 3.07 -15.16 5.06
C HIS A 363 1.99 -14.40 5.83
N LYS A 364 1.03 -15.13 6.44
CA LYS A 364 -0.05 -14.53 7.23
C LYS A 364 0.46 -13.58 8.34
N ASP A 365 1.58 -13.94 8.96
CA ASP A 365 2.17 -13.14 10.04
C ASP A 365 2.93 -11.92 9.49
N GLU A 366 3.51 -12.01 8.29
CA GLU A 366 4.08 -10.84 7.60
C GLU A 366 2.99 -9.83 7.24
N ILE A 367 1.86 -10.32 6.71
CA ILE A 367 0.68 -9.49 6.44
C ILE A 367 0.23 -8.79 7.72
N LYS A 368 0.16 -9.54 8.84
CA LYS A 368 -0.21 -8.95 10.12
C LYS A 368 0.81 -7.92 10.61
N MET A 369 2.11 -8.17 10.47
CA MET A 369 3.15 -7.18 10.82
C MET A 369 3.06 -5.91 9.97
N LEU A 370 2.64 -6.02 8.71
CA LEU A 370 2.43 -4.90 7.81
C LEU A 370 1.19 -4.08 8.17
N LEU A 371 0.08 -4.73 8.54
CA LEU A 371 -1.23 -4.10 8.71
C LEU A 371 -1.59 -3.75 10.17
N ASP A 372 -0.97 -4.41 11.14
CA ASP A 372 -1.17 -4.16 12.57
C ASP A 372 0.10 -3.57 13.17
N SER A 373 0.07 -2.26 13.43
CA SER A 373 1.20 -1.52 13.99
C SER A 373 1.56 -1.91 15.43
N THR A 374 0.83 -2.83 16.05
CA THR A 374 1.12 -3.36 17.40
C THR A 374 1.68 -4.78 17.34
N TYR A 375 1.52 -5.48 16.23
CA TYR A 375 1.88 -6.88 16.11
C TYR A 375 3.37 -7.06 15.80
N CYS A 376 4.11 -7.63 16.77
CA CYS A 376 5.49 -8.07 16.63
C CYS A 376 6.45 -7.09 15.91
N GLN A 377 6.31 -5.79 16.19
CA GLN A 377 7.05 -4.75 15.47
C GLN A 377 8.57 -4.83 15.68
N THR A 378 9.02 -5.48 16.74
CA THR A 378 10.45 -5.75 17.02
C THR A 378 11.11 -6.66 15.97
N CYS A 379 10.32 -7.39 15.18
CA CYS A 379 10.82 -8.26 14.12
C CYS A 379 10.82 -7.62 12.73
N LEU A 380 10.43 -6.34 12.63
CA LEU A 380 10.63 -5.55 11.42
C LEU A 380 12.05 -4.96 11.40
N ILE A 381 12.56 -4.71 10.20
CA ILE A 381 13.77 -3.91 9.99
C ILE A 381 13.55 -2.54 10.65
N ALA A 382 14.55 -2.03 11.38
CA ALA A 382 14.44 -0.74 12.07
C ALA A 382 14.06 0.39 11.12
N ARG A 383 12.93 1.05 11.40
CA ARG A 383 12.28 2.01 10.48
C ARG A 383 12.64 3.47 10.80
N GLY A 384 13.40 3.70 11.87
CA GLY A 384 13.73 5.04 12.36
C GLY A 384 12.48 5.89 12.55
N THR A 385 12.47 7.08 11.93
CA THR A 385 11.33 8.02 11.99
C THR A 385 10.25 7.76 10.92
N ARG A 386 10.31 6.64 10.19
CA ARG A 386 9.36 6.32 9.12
C ARG A 386 7.99 5.85 9.69
N PRO A 387 6.85 6.37 9.18
CA PRO A 387 5.50 5.92 9.52
C PRO A 387 5.30 4.41 9.40
N ALA A 388 4.45 3.77 10.20
CA ALA A 388 4.11 2.33 10.09
C ALA A 388 3.70 1.91 8.67
N ALA A 389 3.96 0.64 8.30
CA ALA A 389 3.69 0.12 6.95
C ALA A 389 2.20 0.24 6.56
N VAL A 390 1.29 -0.01 7.50
CA VAL A 390 -0.18 0.17 7.35
C VAL A 390 -0.55 1.58 6.87
N ARG A 391 0.27 2.60 7.16
CA ARG A 391 0.00 3.97 6.69
C ARG A 391 0.32 4.17 5.20
N TYR A 392 1.08 3.26 4.59
CA TYR A 392 1.29 3.19 3.15
C TYR A 392 0.32 2.19 2.50
N LEU A 393 0.07 1.04 3.14
CA LEU A 393 -0.77 -0.05 2.65
C LEU A 393 -2.24 0.11 3.09
N ARG A 394 -2.97 0.98 2.41
CA ARG A 394 -4.37 1.29 2.74
C ARG A 394 -5.32 1.34 1.55
N ALA A 395 -4.81 1.36 0.32
CA ALA A 395 -5.63 1.49 -0.87
C ALA A 395 -6.34 0.16 -1.17
N THR A 396 -7.66 0.22 -1.36
CA THR A 396 -8.47 -0.91 -1.86
C THR A 396 -8.56 -0.87 -3.38
N THR A 397 -9.17 -1.88 -4.01
CA THR A 397 -9.35 -1.94 -5.48
C THR A 397 -9.96 -0.66 -6.07
N ALA A 398 -10.93 -0.05 -5.39
CA ALA A 398 -11.58 1.19 -5.83
C ALA A 398 -10.66 2.43 -5.76
N GLN A 399 -9.68 2.43 -4.85
CA GLN A 399 -8.74 3.53 -4.67
C GLN A 399 -7.45 3.32 -5.48
N ALA A 400 -6.96 2.09 -5.63
CA ALA A 400 -5.81 1.75 -6.48
C ALA A 400 -6.04 2.15 -7.94
N ASN A 401 -7.27 2.00 -8.44
CA ASN A 401 -7.69 2.48 -9.76
C ASN A 401 -7.65 4.02 -9.90
N ASN A 402 -7.73 4.76 -8.79
CA ASN A 402 -7.67 6.23 -8.75
C ASN A 402 -6.27 6.78 -8.43
N SER A 403 -5.38 5.97 -7.83
CA SER A 403 -3.99 6.32 -7.53
C SER A 403 -3.11 6.48 -8.78
N GLY A 404 -3.58 6.00 -9.94
CA GLY A 404 -2.96 6.22 -11.24
C GLY A 404 -3.31 7.56 -11.91
N GLY A 405 -4.07 8.43 -11.24
CA GLY A 405 -4.43 9.73 -11.81
C GLY A 405 -5.13 10.64 -10.82
N ASN A 406 -4.35 11.42 -10.05
CA ASN A 406 -4.75 12.79 -9.70
C ASN A 406 -3.64 13.52 -8.92
N THR A 407 -3.02 14.51 -9.56
CA THR A 407 -2.53 15.72 -8.89
C THR A 407 -2.81 16.95 -9.76
N ALA A 408 -3.55 17.88 -9.14
CA ALA A 408 -3.63 19.32 -9.38
C ALA A 408 -4.20 19.86 -10.71
N SER A 409 -5.39 20.48 -10.57
CA SER A 409 -5.73 21.80 -11.13
C SER A 409 -5.33 22.06 -12.59
N ASN A 410 -6.11 21.53 -13.51
CA ASN A 410 -6.64 22.25 -14.66
C ASN A 410 -7.80 21.43 -15.23
N ASN A 411 -8.88 22.09 -15.65
CA ASN A 411 -10.17 21.52 -16.09
C ASN A 411 -10.08 20.51 -17.27
N ASN A 412 -9.40 19.38 -17.11
CA ASN A 412 -9.27 18.33 -18.11
C ASN A 412 -9.14 16.98 -17.39
N CYS A 413 -10.27 16.44 -16.93
CA CYS A 413 -10.28 15.06 -16.48
C CYS A 413 -10.12 14.10 -17.68
N GLY A 414 -9.35 13.02 -17.47
CA GLY A 414 -9.30 11.89 -18.39
C GLY A 414 -10.49 10.97 -18.19
N CYS A 415 -10.73 10.07 -19.14
CA CYS A 415 -11.80 9.10 -19.09
C CYS A 415 -11.27 7.76 -18.58
N GLY A 416 -11.99 7.16 -17.62
CA GLY A 416 -11.71 5.80 -17.20
C GLY A 416 -12.00 4.79 -18.33
N PRO A 417 -11.53 3.53 -18.20
CA PRO A 417 -11.95 2.46 -19.09
C PRO A 417 -13.47 2.32 -19.08
N GLN A 418 -14.09 2.20 -20.25
CA GLN A 418 -15.54 2.15 -20.39
C GLN A 418 -15.94 1.15 -21.47
N THR A 419 -16.96 0.36 -21.18
CA THR A 419 -17.48 -0.64 -22.11
C THR A 419 -18.89 -0.27 -22.54
N PHE A 420 -19.10 -0.16 -23.85
CA PHE A 420 -20.41 -0.05 -24.46
C PHE A 420 -20.80 -1.41 -25.02
N ARG A 421 -22.05 -1.83 -24.85
CA ARG A 421 -22.50 -3.16 -25.27
C ARG A 421 -23.77 -3.06 -26.09
N SER A 422 -23.84 -3.85 -27.17
CA SER A 422 -25.05 -4.11 -27.95
C SER A 422 -25.27 -5.62 -28.06
N VAL A 423 -26.53 -6.04 -28.01
CA VAL A 423 -26.91 -7.45 -27.85
C VAL A 423 -28.11 -7.77 -28.73
N SER A 424 -28.02 -8.88 -29.45
CA SER A 424 -29.11 -9.59 -30.14
C SER A 424 -29.46 -10.87 -29.34
N ASP A 425 -30.43 -11.66 -29.80
CA ASP A 425 -30.85 -12.88 -29.10
C ASP A 425 -29.71 -13.90 -29.02
N HIS A 426 -28.85 -13.99 -30.04
CA HIS A 426 -27.75 -14.97 -30.11
C HIS A 426 -26.35 -14.37 -30.35
N THR A 427 -26.23 -13.05 -30.52
CA THR A 427 -24.93 -12.38 -30.70
C THR A 427 -24.80 -11.15 -29.83
N TRP A 428 -23.58 -10.74 -29.53
CA TRP A 428 -23.28 -9.51 -28.81
C TRP A 428 -21.99 -8.87 -29.31
N VAL A 429 -21.88 -7.56 -29.10
CA VAL A 429 -20.66 -6.77 -29.32
C VAL A 429 -20.40 -5.88 -28.11
N GLU A 430 -19.13 -5.78 -27.73
CA GLU A 430 -18.62 -4.85 -26.73
C GLU A 430 -17.55 -3.95 -27.34
N PHE A 431 -17.71 -2.64 -27.17
CA PHE A 431 -16.72 -1.63 -27.47
C PHE A 431 -15.99 -1.27 -26.17
N ARG A 432 -14.79 -1.81 -25.98
CA ARG A 432 -14.00 -1.67 -24.76
C ARG A 432 -12.96 -0.56 -24.95
N LEU A 433 -13.27 0.60 -24.42
CA LEU A 433 -12.39 1.76 -24.50
C LEU A 433 -11.42 1.74 -23.32
N PRO A 434 -10.12 1.98 -23.56
CA PRO A 434 -9.12 2.06 -22.51
C PRO A 434 -9.27 3.35 -21.70
N GLN A 435 -8.43 3.52 -20.69
CA GLN A 435 -8.24 4.83 -20.08
C GLN A 435 -7.78 5.83 -21.17
N GLY A 436 -8.39 7.01 -21.18
CA GLY A 436 -8.11 8.05 -22.17
C GLY A 436 -7.81 9.41 -21.56
N THR A 437 -7.07 10.24 -22.29
CA THR A 437 -6.81 11.64 -21.91
C THR A 437 -7.95 12.56 -22.37
N SER A 438 -8.07 13.74 -21.75
CA SER A 438 -9.10 14.73 -22.13
C SER A 438 -9.07 15.02 -23.64
N ASN A 439 -10.25 15.00 -24.28
CA ASN A 439 -10.46 15.17 -25.72
C ASN A 439 -9.83 14.09 -26.62
N GLN A 440 -9.25 13.02 -26.06
CA GLN A 440 -8.82 11.87 -26.86
C GLN A 440 -9.99 11.30 -27.65
N THR A 441 -9.71 10.90 -28.88
CA THR A 441 -10.70 10.31 -29.78
C THR A 441 -10.27 8.92 -30.21
N ILE A 442 -11.19 7.95 -30.17
CA ILE A 442 -11.01 6.60 -30.68
C ILE A 442 -12.01 6.37 -31.81
N ASN A 443 -11.49 5.98 -32.97
CA ASN A 443 -12.28 5.62 -34.14
C ASN A 443 -12.34 4.10 -34.29
N ILE A 444 -13.55 3.57 -34.47
CA ILE A 444 -13.80 2.15 -34.72
C ILE A 444 -14.47 2.04 -36.09
N PRO A 445 -13.78 1.48 -37.11
CA PRO A 445 -14.35 1.27 -38.43
C PRO A 445 -15.63 0.41 -38.38
N ALA A 446 -16.52 0.60 -39.35
CA ALA A 446 -17.75 -0.18 -39.47
C ALA A 446 -17.50 -1.70 -39.46
N GLY A 447 -18.43 -2.44 -38.87
CA GLY A 447 -18.36 -3.90 -38.77
C GLY A 447 -19.65 -4.53 -38.27
N ALA A 448 -19.71 -5.86 -38.32
CA ALA A 448 -20.86 -6.64 -37.87
C ALA A 448 -20.46 -8.05 -37.42
N HIS A 449 -21.21 -8.60 -36.48
CA HIS A 449 -21.13 -10.01 -36.11
C HIS A 449 -22.52 -10.65 -36.17
N ASN A 450 -22.59 -11.83 -36.77
CA ASN A 450 -23.84 -12.41 -37.25
C ASN A 450 -23.91 -13.88 -36.85
N LYS A 451 -25.07 -14.32 -36.35
CA LYS A 451 -25.41 -15.74 -36.18
C LYS A 451 -26.80 -16.01 -36.74
N TYR A 452 -26.88 -16.88 -37.74
CA TYR A 452 -28.17 -17.32 -38.26
C TYR A 452 -28.74 -18.45 -37.39
N VAL A 453 -29.94 -18.23 -36.86
CA VAL A 453 -30.72 -19.24 -36.13
C VAL A 453 -32.13 -19.21 -36.71
N PHE A 454 -32.50 -20.25 -37.44
CA PHE A 454 -33.75 -20.27 -38.21
C PHE A 454 -34.97 -19.86 -37.36
N PRO A 455 -35.84 -18.94 -37.85
CA PRO A 455 -35.82 -18.27 -39.16
C PRO A 455 -35.13 -16.88 -39.16
N LYS A 456 -34.41 -16.51 -38.08
CA LYS A 456 -33.92 -15.14 -37.84
C LYS A 456 -32.39 -15.03 -37.94
N CYS A 457 -31.94 -13.91 -38.48
CA CYS A 457 -30.55 -13.49 -38.34
C CYS A 457 -30.36 -12.69 -37.04
N ASN A 458 -29.45 -13.16 -36.18
CA ASN A 458 -29.08 -12.48 -34.95
C ASN A 458 -27.80 -11.69 -35.21
N ARG A 459 -27.97 -10.42 -35.58
CA ARG A 459 -26.87 -9.55 -35.99
C ARG A 459 -26.66 -8.47 -34.95
N VAL A 460 -25.40 -8.17 -34.64
CA VAL A 460 -24.98 -6.90 -34.04
C VAL A 460 -24.08 -6.18 -35.02
N TRP A 461 -24.28 -4.88 -35.21
CA TRP A 461 -23.50 -4.11 -36.17
C TRP A 461 -23.23 -2.69 -35.69
N TRP A 462 -22.21 -2.09 -36.28
CA TRP A 462 -21.82 -0.72 -36.05
C TRP A 462 -21.29 -0.08 -37.32
N ASP A 463 -21.46 1.23 -37.41
CA ASP A 463 -21.04 2.04 -38.54
C ASP A 463 -20.20 3.20 -38.05
N ASN A 464 -18.90 3.12 -38.36
CA ASN A 464 -17.86 4.13 -38.15
C ASN A 464 -18.05 4.94 -36.86
N LEU A 465 -17.81 4.28 -35.73
CA LEU A 465 -18.00 4.88 -34.42
C LEU A 465 -16.82 5.79 -34.08
N THR A 466 -17.14 6.93 -33.47
CA THR A 466 -16.16 7.83 -32.88
C THR A 466 -16.51 8.06 -31.42
N PHE A 467 -15.64 7.61 -30.52
CA PHE A 467 -15.74 7.91 -29.10
C PHE A 467 -14.79 9.04 -28.74
N LYS A 468 -15.30 10.06 -28.06
CA LYS A 468 -14.51 11.17 -27.55
C LYS A 468 -14.51 11.13 -26.03
N CYS A 469 -13.35 11.30 -25.42
CA CYS A 469 -13.25 11.50 -23.99
C CYS A 469 -13.71 12.92 -23.66
N ASN A 470 -14.86 13.05 -23.02
CA ASN A 470 -15.44 14.34 -22.69
C ASN A 470 -14.76 14.93 -21.45
N ALA A 471 -14.10 16.08 -21.64
CA ALA A 471 -13.35 16.80 -20.61
C ALA A 471 -14.20 17.32 -19.44
N SER A 472 -15.51 17.46 -19.64
CA SER A 472 -16.47 17.97 -18.65
C SER A 472 -17.14 16.84 -17.86
N THR A 473 -17.41 15.70 -18.49
CA THR A 473 -18.09 14.56 -17.84
C THR A 473 -17.12 13.48 -17.39
N CYS A 474 -15.86 13.50 -17.84
CA CYS A 474 -14.84 12.51 -17.55
C CYS A 474 -15.23 11.08 -18.00
N GLN A 475 -16.13 10.99 -18.99
CA GLN A 475 -16.63 9.74 -19.54
C GLN A 475 -16.34 9.68 -21.04
N TRP A 476 -16.19 8.46 -21.55
CA TRP A 476 -16.23 8.26 -22.98
C TRP A 476 -17.65 8.50 -23.46
N GLU A 477 -17.78 9.28 -24.53
CA GLU A 477 -19.06 9.58 -25.15
C GLU A 477 -18.98 9.28 -26.64
N ARG A 478 -20.03 8.65 -27.19
CA ARG A 478 -20.14 8.48 -28.63
C ARG A 478 -20.44 9.83 -29.27
N SER A 479 -19.47 10.34 -30.01
CA SER A 479 -19.57 11.61 -30.74
C SER A 479 -20.04 11.44 -32.18
N ALA A 480 -19.82 10.27 -32.79
CA ALA A 480 -20.32 9.94 -34.13
C ALA A 480 -20.54 8.43 -34.31
N GLY A 481 -21.24 8.08 -35.39
CA GLY A 481 -21.57 6.71 -35.75
C GLY A 481 -22.77 6.15 -34.99
N LYS A 482 -23.17 4.92 -35.33
CA LYS A 482 -24.29 4.21 -34.71
C LYS A 482 -23.98 2.72 -34.60
N TRP A 483 -24.60 2.07 -33.63
CA TRP A 483 -24.64 0.62 -33.53
C TRP A 483 -26.07 0.18 -33.27
N ASP A 484 -26.41 -1.02 -33.68
CA ASP A 484 -27.73 -1.61 -33.45
C ASP A 484 -27.66 -3.14 -33.48
N ALA A 485 -28.79 -3.79 -33.23
CA ALA A 485 -29.00 -5.22 -33.35
C ALA A 485 -30.11 -5.56 -34.36
N ASP A 486 -30.15 -6.81 -34.80
CA ASP A 486 -31.21 -7.43 -35.60
C ASP A 486 -31.47 -6.82 -36.99
N ALA A 487 -30.50 -7.00 -37.89
CA ALA A 487 -30.61 -6.65 -39.31
C ALA A 487 -30.24 -7.84 -40.23
N TRP A 488 -30.23 -7.61 -41.55
CA TRP A 488 -29.85 -8.60 -42.56
C TRP A 488 -28.45 -9.20 -42.28
N CYS A 489 -28.30 -10.51 -42.49
CA CYS A 489 -27.08 -11.30 -42.19
C CYS A 489 -25.93 -10.99 -43.15
N THR A 490 -25.31 -9.82 -43.00
CA THR A 490 -24.19 -9.37 -43.83
C THR A 490 -23.12 -8.66 -42.98
N GLY A 491 -21.89 -8.61 -43.51
CA GLY A 491 -20.75 -7.94 -42.88
C GLY A 491 -19.88 -8.86 -42.01
N SER A 492 -18.72 -8.32 -41.61
CA SER A 492 -17.73 -9.00 -40.77
C SER A 492 -17.28 -8.09 -39.62
N PRO A 493 -16.69 -8.63 -38.53
CA PRO A 493 -16.35 -7.83 -37.35
C PRO A 493 -15.27 -6.77 -37.56
N GLY A 494 -14.69 -6.68 -38.77
CA GLY A 494 -13.56 -5.79 -39.03
C GLY A 494 -12.32 -6.12 -38.20
N ASN A 495 -11.37 -5.19 -38.15
CA ASN A 495 -10.16 -5.29 -37.36
C ASN A 495 -10.02 -4.05 -36.47
N SER A 496 -10.44 -4.16 -35.22
CA SER A 496 -10.25 -3.10 -34.21
C SER A 496 -9.89 -3.73 -32.87
N PRO A 497 -8.83 -3.24 -32.19
CA PRO A 497 -8.42 -3.78 -30.89
C PRO A 497 -9.41 -3.44 -29.76
N TYR A 498 -10.42 -2.60 -30.05
CA TYR A 498 -11.43 -2.15 -29.09
C TYR A 498 -12.76 -2.89 -29.23
N VAL A 499 -12.89 -3.77 -30.23
CA VAL A 499 -14.14 -4.48 -30.54
C VAL A 499 -14.03 -5.94 -30.13
N PHE A 500 -14.98 -6.39 -29.33
CA PHE A 500 -15.11 -7.78 -28.91
C PHE A 500 -16.49 -8.26 -29.28
N VAL A 501 -16.58 -9.38 -29.99
CA VAL A 501 -17.85 -9.97 -30.42
C VAL A 501 -17.94 -11.39 -29.91
N GLY A 502 -19.16 -11.87 -29.71
CA GLY A 502 -19.38 -13.26 -29.37
C GLY A 502 -20.82 -13.69 -29.61
N GLU A 503 -21.01 -15.00 -29.47
CA GLU A 503 -22.30 -15.67 -29.49
C GLU A 503 -22.77 -15.90 -28.04
N LYS A 504 -24.07 -16.11 -27.84
CA LYS A 504 -24.65 -16.53 -26.56
C LYS A 504 -24.88 -18.03 -26.52
#